data_AF-X1TSH2-F1
#
_entry.id   AF-X1TSH2-F1
#
_cell.length_a   1.000
_cell.length_b   1.000
_cell.length_c   1.000
_cell.angle_alpha   90.00
_cell.angle_beta   90.00
_cell.angle_gamma   90.00
#
_symmetry.space_group_name_H-M   'P 1'
#
loop_
_entity.id
_entity.type
_entity.pdbx_description
1 polymer ?
#
loop_
_entity_poly.entity_id
_entity_poly.type
_entity_poly.pdbx_seq_one_letter_code
_entity_poly.pdbx_strand_id
1 'polypeptide(L)' 'LERLEKLAGELGCRLESPFATLSFLALPVIPELRLTDLGLVDVTTFSLLS' A
#
# COMPACT_ATOMS: atom_id res chain seq x y z
N LEU A 1 -14.36 -15.09 4.83
CA LEU A 1 -13.07 -14.88 4.14
C LEU A 1 -12.48 -16.19 3.63
N GLU A 2 -12.58 -17.27 4.41
CA GLU A 2 -12.03 -18.61 4.12
C GLU A 2 -12.21 -19.13 2.68
N ARG A 3 -13.41 -18.98 2.09
CA ARG A 3 -13.65 -19.42 0.69
C ARG A 3 -12.77 -18.68 -0.33
N LEU A 4 -12.57 -17.39 -0.13
CA LEU A 4 -11.74 -16.53 -0.98
C LEU A 4 -10.25 -16.83 -0.79
N GLU A 5 -9.83 -17.13 0.43
CA GLU A 5 -8.45 -17.53 0.75
C GLU A 5 -8.09 -18.85 0.08
N LYS A 6 -8.99 -19.83 0.13
CA LYS A 6 -8.80 -21.11 -0.54
C LYS A 6 -8.66 -20.97 -2.06
N LEU A 7 -9.54 -20.19 -2.69
CA LEU A 7 -9.48 -19.91 -4.13
C LEU A 7 -8.18 -19.17 -4.51
N ALA A 8 -7.74 -18.23 -3.69
CA ALA A 8 -6.46 -17.55 -3.91
C ALA A 8 -5.28 -18.55 -3.88
N GLY A 9 -5.28 -19.49 -2.93
CA GLY A 9 -4.28 -20.57 -2.88
C GLY A 9 -4.33 -21.48 -4.11
N GLU A 10 -5.54 -21.86 -4.56
CA GLU A 10 -5.73 -22.68 -5.77
C GLU A 10 -5.24 -21.97 -7.06
N LEU A 11 -5.30 -20.64 -7.10
CA LEU A 11 -4.74 -19.81 -8.18
C LEU A 11 -3.21 -19.66 -8.09
N GLY A 12 -2.55 -20.29 -7.12
CA GLY A 12 -1.10 -20.27 -6.93
C GLY A 12 -0.59 -19.15 -6.02
N CYS A 13 -1.47 -18.49 -5.27
CA CYS A 13 -1.04 -17.52 -4.25
C CYS A 13 -0.29 -18.25 -3.13
N ARG A 14 0.94 -17.82 -2.86
CA ARG A 14 1.82 -18.40 -1.82
C ARG A 14 1.76 -17.64 -0.49
N LEU A 15 0.97 -16.58 -0.42
CA LEU A 15 0.80 -15.80 0.80
C LEU A 15 -0.11 -16.55 1.76
N GLU A 16 0.26 -16.60 3.03
CA GLU A 16 -0.51 -17.29 4.08
C GLU A 16 -1.84 -16.57 4.38
N SER A 17 -1.87 -15.23 4.30
CA SER A 17 -3.10 -14.44 4.36
C SER A 17 -3.10 -13.31 3.31
N PRO A 18 -3.47 -13.61 2.06
CA PRO A 18 -3.35 -12.67 0.94
C PRO A 18 -4.17 -11.39 1.15
N PHE A 19 -5.36 -11.50 1.74
CA PHE A 19 -6.23 -10.34 1.96
C PHE A 19 -5.76 -9.45 3.11
N ALA A 20 -5.17 -10.03 4.16
CA ALA A 20 -4.55 -9.25 5.22
C ALA A 20 -3.31 -8.52 4.71
N THR A 21 -2.49 -9.14 3.85
CA THR A 21 -1.35 -8.46 3.22
C THR A 21 -1.80 -7.28 2.35
N LEU A 22 -2.85 -7.45 1.55
CA LEU A 22 -3.37 -6.38 0.69
C LEU A 22 -3.99 -5.22 1.48
N SER A 23 -4.49 -5.44 2.70
CA SER A 23 -5.05 -4.35 3.52
C SER A 23 -4.00 -3.31 3.91
N PHE A 24 -2.71 -3.70 3.99
CA PHE A 24 -1.60 -2.78 4.22
C PHE A 24 -1.31 -1.87 3.01
N LEU A 25 -1.69 -2.25 1.79
CA LEU A 25 -1.56 -1.36 0.62
C LEU A 25 -2.51 -0.17 0.67
N ALA A 26 -3.66 -0.34 1.34
CA ALA A 26 -4.61 0.73 1.56
C ALA A 26 -4.20 1.65 2.71
N LEU A 27 -3.23 1.24 3.53
CA LEU A 27 -2.63 2.13 4.50
C LEU A 27 -1.71 3.09 3.73
N PRO A 28 -1.87 4.41 3.89
CA PRO A 28 -0.89 5.35 3.41
C PRO A 28 0.38 5.15 4.24
N VAL A 29 1.25 4.24 3.79
CA VAL A 29 2.68 4.37 4.02
C VAL A 29 3.02 5.75 3.46
N ILE A 30 3.20 6.72 4.34
CA ILE A 30 3.54 8.09 3.95
C ILE A 30 4.79 7.95 3.08
N PRO A 31 4.72 8.19 1.75
CA PRO A 31 5.95 8.26 0.97
C PRO A 31 6.69 9.50 1.47
N GLU A 32 8.02 9.44 1.65
CA GLU A 32 8.77 10.61 2.09
C GLU A 32 8.56 11.79 1.13
N LEU A 33 8.19 11.50 -0.13
CA LEU A 33 7.87 12.46 -1.16
C LEU A 33 6.43 12.26 -1.66
N ARG A 34 5.60 13.30 -1.55
CA ARG A 34 4.20 13.33 -1.96
C ARG A 34 3.98 14.44 -2.99
N LEU A 35 3.45 14.08 -4.16
CA LEU A 35 3.05 15.08 -5.16
C LEU A 35 1.70 15.72 -4.76
N THR A 36 1.64 17.05 -4.76
CA THR A 36 0.45 17.86 -4.49
C THR A 36 0.21 18.86 -5.61
N ASP A 37 -0.90 19.60 -5.53
CA ASP A 37 -1.24 20.75 -6.38
C ASP A 37 -0.23 21.91 -6.26
N LEU A 38 0.60 21.92 -5.21
CA LEU A 38 1.65 22.92 -4.98
C LEU A 38 3.06 22.44 -5.39
N GLY A 39 3.23 21.18 -5.82
CA GLY A 39 4.51 20.61 -6.22
C GLY A 39 4.89 19.32 -5.47
N LEU A 40 6.16 18.96 -5.48
CA LEU A 40 6.66 17.78 -4.76
C LEU A 40 6.91 18.17 -3.30
N VAL A 41 6.17 17.59 -2.36
CA VAL A 41 6.29 17.85 -0.92
C VAL A 41 7.08 16.73 -0.26
N ASP A 42 8.17 17.07 0.43
CA ASP A 42 8.82 16.15 1.36
C ASP A 42 8.04 16.13 2.67
N VAL A 43 7.42 14.99 2.98
CA VAL A 43 6.55 14.79 4.15
C VAL A 43 7.37 14.55 5.43
N THR A 44 8.67 14.26 5.32
CA THR A 44 9.57 14.14 6.48
C THR A 44 10.04 15.51 6.97
N THR A 45 10.29 16.44 6.04
CA THR A 45 10.78 17.80 6.33
C THR A 45 9.71 18.88 6.19
N PHE A 46 8.49 18.51 5.81
CA PHE A 46 7.37 19.42 5.49
C PHE A 46 7.79 20.57 4.56
N SER A 47 8.67 20.28 3.60
CA SER A 47 9.28 21.26 2.70
C SER A 47 8.86 21.02 1.26
N LEU A 48 8.64 22.11 0.51
CA LEU A 48 8.37 22.07 -0.92
C LEU A 48 9.69 21.95 -1.69
N LEU A 49 9.80 20.96 -2.56
CA LEU A 49 10.88 20.80 -3.51
C LEU A 49 10.41 21.42 -4.84
N SER A 50 11.01 22.55 -5.23
CA SER A 50 10.72 23.27 -6.48
C SER A 50 11.69 22.90 -7.59
#